data_AF-A0A952XPB3-F1
#
_entry.id   AF-A0A952XPB3-F1
#
_cell.length_a   1.000
_cell.length_b   1.000
_cell.length_c   1.000
_cell.angle_alpha   90.00
_cell.angle_beta   90.00
_cell.angle_gamma   90.00
#
_symmetry.space_group_name_H-M   'P 1'
#
loop_
_entity.id
_entity.type
_entity.pdbx_description
1 polymer ?
#
loop_
_entity_poly.entity_id
_entity_poly.type
_entity_poly.pdbx_seq_one_letter_code
_entity_poly.pdbx_strand_id
1 'polypeptide(L)' 'MILVDTSVWVDHLRVGDKVLAGLLESGGVLVHPFVIGELALGNMRNRQAILACLQDLPRVHAATDQEVLHFIERRHGLRW' A
#
# COMPACT_ATOMS: atom_id res chain seq x y z
N MET A 1 -10.64 4.36 -6.87
CA MET A 1 -9.81 3.92 -5.72
C MET A 1 -8.49 3.40 -6.26
N ILE A 2 -7.38 3.70 -5.60
CA ILE A 2 -6.03 3.29 -6.01
C ILE A 2 -5.32 2.56 -4.86
N LEU A 3 -4.46 1.60 -5.18
CA LEU A 3 -3.55 1.00 -4.21
C LEU A 3 -2.19 1.69 -4.31
N VAL A 4 -1.66 2.15 -3.19
CA VAL A 4 -0.43 2.96 -3.14
C VAL A 4 0.73 2.10 -2.67
N ASP A 5 1.85 2.17 -3.41
CA ASP A 5 3.10 1.46 -3.09
C ASP A 5 3.84 2.09 -1.90
N THR A 6 4.71 1.32 -1.26
CA THR A 6 5.49 1.76 -0.09
C THR A 6 6.40 2.94 -0.40
N SER A 7 7.01 2.98 -1.58
CA SER A 7 7.88 4.10 -1.97
C SER A 7 7.13 5.44 -1.96
N VAL A 8 5.92 5.47 -2.53
CA VAL A 8 5.05 6.65 -2.56
C VAL A 8 4.61 7.06 -1.15
N TRP A 9 4.33 6.10 -0.27
CA TRP A 9 4.05 6.39 1.14
C TRP A 9 5.24 7.04 1.85
N VAL A 10 6.45 6.52 1.63
CA VAL A 10 7.67 7.08 2.23
C VAL A 10 7.88 8.53 1.80
N ASP A 11 7.69 8.83 0.51
CA ASP A 11 7.82 10.18 -0.02
C ASP A 11 6.78 11.13 0.58
N HIS A 12 5.51 10.70 0.63
CA HIS A 12 4.43 11.47 1.24
C HIS A 12 4.68 11.74 2.74
N LEU A 13 5.13 10.76 3.51
CA LEU A 13 5.39 10.93 4.94
C LEU A 13 6.62 11.80 5.24
N ARG A 14 7.57 11.90 4.31
CA ARG A 14 8.79 12.72 4.47
C ARG A 14 8.60 14.16 4.04
N VAL A 15 7.98 14.37 2.87
CA VAL A 15 7.94 15.68 2.20
C VAL A 15 6.50 16.19 2.04
N GLY A 16 5.51 15.30 2.05
CA GLY A 16 4.13 15.60 1.73
C GLY A 16 3.89 15.57 0.23
N ASP A 17 3.06 14.63 -0.21
CA ASP A 17 2.56 14.55 -1.59
C ASP A 17 1.12 15.09 -1.64
N LYS A 18 0.90 16.19 -2.38
CA LYS A 18 -0.41 16.85 -2.49
C LYS A 18 -1.46 16.01 -3.23
N VAL A 19 -1.03 15.22 -4.22
CA VAL A 19 -1.94 14.34 -4.96
C VAL A 19 -2.41 13.23 -4.03
N LEU A 20 -1.48 12.61 -3.29
CA LEU A 20 -1.84 11.58 -2.33
C LEU A 20 -2.71 12.15 -1.19
N ALA A 21 -2.42 13.36 -0.71
CA ALA A 21 -3.25 14.03 0.30
C ALA A 21 -4.70 14.19 -0.18
N GLY A 22 -4.91 14.72 -1.39
CA GLY A 22 -6.25 14.87 -1.96
C GLY A 22 -6.98 13.53 -2.14
N LEU A 23 -6.26 12.47 -2.51
CA LEU A 23 -6.84 11.12 -2.63
C LEU A 23 -7.18 10.51 -1.26
N LEU A 24 -6.40 10.78 -0.22
CA LEU A 24 -6.71 10.37 1.15
C LEU A 24 -7.96 11.08 1.66
N GLU A 25 -8.05 12.39 1.46
CA GLU A 25 -9.21 13.20 1.83
C GLU A 25 -10.49 12.76 1.10
N SER A 26 -10.38 12.35 -0.16
CA SER A 26 -11.52 11.86 -0.95
C SER A 26 -11.87 10.38 -0.70
N GLY A 27 -11.18 9.68 0.21
CA GLY A 27 -11.36 8.25 0.44
C GLY A 27 -10.97 7.37 -0.75
N GLY A 28 -10.12 7.88 -1.64
CA GLY A 28 -9.71 7.24 -2.88
C GLY A 28 -8.54 6.26 -2.75
N VAL A 29 -7.97 6.12 -1.56
CA VAL A 29 -6.78 5.29 -1.30
C VAL A 29 -7.14 3.98 -0.61
N LEU A 30 -6.56 2.90 -1.11
CA LEU A 30 -6.55 1.58 -0.47
C LEU A 30 -5.15 1.29 0.07
N VAL A 31 -5.07 0.42 1.07
CA VAL A 31 -3.80 -0.07 1.62
C VAL A 31 -3.69 -1.58 1.57
N HIS A 32 -2.49 -2.09 1.29
CA HIS A 32 -2.19 -3.53 1.34
C HIS A 32 -1.51 -3.88 2.67
N PRO A 33 -1.80 -5.04 3.29
CA PRO A 33 -1.17 -5.44 4.56
C PRO A 33 0.37 -5.41 4.54
N PHE A 34 0.99 -5.82 3.42
CA PHE A 34 2.45 -5.79 3.29
C PHE A 34 3.03 -4.38 3.26
N VAL A 35 2.34 -3.40 2.66
CA VAL A 35 2.77 -1.99 2.67
C VAL A 35 2.80 -1.46 4.11
N ILE A 36 1.79 -1.78 4.93
CA ILE A 36 1.79 -1.44 6.36
C ILE A 36 2.98 -2.08 7.07
N GLY A 37 3.27 -3.35 6.78
CA GLY A 37 4.42 -4.09 7.33
C GLY A 37 5.75 -3.45 6.98
N GLU A 38 5.96 -3.10 5.71
CA GLU A 38 7.19 -2.44 5.23
C GLU A 38 7.38 -1.07 5.88
N LEU A 39 6.33 -0.24 5.94
CA LEU A 39 6.38 1.04 6.66
C LEU A 39 6.64 0.83 8.14
N ALA A 40 6.07 -0.22 8.74
CA ALA A 40 6.37 -0.62 10.10
C ALA A 40 7.81 -1.14 10.28
N LEU A 41 8.61 -1.40 9.26
CA LEU A 41 10.05 -1.61 9.46
C LEU A 41 10.84 -0.29 9.45
N GLY A 42 10.27 0.76 8.87
CA GLY A 42 10.89 2.08 8.77
C GLY A 42 10.94 2.87 10.08
N ASN A 43 11.92 3.77 10.16
CA ASN A 43 12.00 4.78 11.21
C ASN A 43 11.15 6.00 10.81
N MET A 44 10.08 6.27 11.55
CA MET A 44 9.13 7.34 11.28
C MET A 44 8.83 8.12 12.57
N ARG A 45 8.72 9.44 12.47
CA ARG A 45 8.19 10.27 13.57
C ARG A 45 6.71 9.95 13.76
N ASN A 46 6.21 9.96 14.99
CA ASN A 46 4.80 9.66 15.31
C ASN A 46 4.32 8.30 14.78
N ARG A 47 5.24 7.33 14.70
CA ARG A 47 5.02 6.00 14.14
C ARG A 47 3.70 5.34 14.57
N GLN A 48 3.37 5.37 15.85
CA GLN A 48 2.12 4.76 16.35
C GLN A 48 0.88 5.40 15.74
N ALA A 49 0.82 6.74 15.66
CA ALA A 49 -0.30 7.45 15.07
C ALA A 49 -0.40 7.18 13.56
N ILE A 50 0.72 7.20 12.84
CA ILE A 50 0.75 6.91 11.40
C ILE A 50 0.26 5.48 11.13
N LEU A 51 0.76 4.48 11.86
CA LEU A 51 0.35 3.09 11.67
C LEU A 51 -1.13 2.89 12.02
N ALA A 52 -1.66 3.58 13.04
CA ALA A 52 -3.09 3.55 13.35
C ALA A 52 -3.92 4.10 12.18
N CYS A 53 -3.55 5.29 11.65
CA CYS A 53 -4.23 5.87 10.49
C CYS A 53 -4.18 4.96 9.26
N LEU A 54 -3.03 4.31 8.99
CA LEU A 54 -2.90 3.36 7.89
C LEU A 54 -3.79 2.12 8.09
N GLN A 55 -3.97 1.65 9.32
CA GLN A 55 -4.83 0.50 9.63
C GLN A 55 -6.33 0.81 9.48
N ASP A 56 -6.71 2.08 9.60
CA ASP A 56 -8.08 2.57 9.40
C ASP A 56 -8.45 2.78 7.92
N LEU A 57 -7.47 2.79 7.02
CA LEU A 57 -7.74 2.86 5.59
C LEU A 57 -8.44 1.60 5.07
N PRO A 58 -9.29 1.73 4.03
CA PRO A 58 -9.87 0.57 3.38
C PRO A 58 -8.76 -0.36 2.85
N ARG A 59 -8.86 -1.64 3.20
CA ARG A 59 -7.85 -2.65 2.87
C ARG A 59 -8.21 -3.43 1.62
N VAL A 60 -7.22 -3.66 0.76
CA VAL A 60 -7.33 -4.68 -0.29
C VAL A 60 -7.16 -6.07 0.31
N HIS A 61 -7.86 -7.04 -0.25
CA HIS A 61 -7.59 -8.44 0.04
C HIS A 61 -6.29 -8.86 -0.63
N ALA A 62 -5.36 -9.38 0.16
CA ALA A 62 -4.14 -9.97 -0.37
C ALA A 62 -4.49 -11.27 -1.10
N ALA A 63 -4.01 -11.41 -2.33
CA ALA A 63 -4.09 -12.68 -3.04
C ALA A 63 -3.21 -13.71 -2.33
N THR A 64 -3.71 -14.93 -2.22
CA THR A 64 -2.91 -16.06 -1.76
C THR A 64 -1.86 -16.44 -2.79
N ASP A 65 -0.80 -17.11 -2.37
CA ASP A 65 0.23 -17.63 -3.28
C ASP A 65 -0.38 -18.52 -4.36
N GLN A 66 -1.41 -19.31 -4.01
CA GLN A 66 -2.14 -20.16 -4.96
C GLN A 66 -2.88 -19.33 -6.02
N GLU A 67 -3.58 -18.26 -5.64
CA GLU A 67 -4.27 -17.37 -6.57
C GLU A 67 -3.28 -16.67 -7.50
N VAL A 68 -2.14 -16.23 -6.96
CA VAL A 68 -1.06 -15.59 -7.73
C VAL A 68 -0.48 -16.57 -8.75
N LEU A 69 -0.09 -17.78 -8.33
CA LEU A 69 0.47 -18.80 -9.22
C LEU A 69 -0.55 -19.21 -10.29
N HIS A 70 -1.80 -19.44 -9.90
CA HIS A 70 -2.87 -19.75 -10.84
C HIS A 70 -3.06 -18.66 -11.90
N PHE A 71 -2.98 -17.39 -11.50
CA PHE A 71 -3.07 -16.26 -12.41
C PHE A 71 -1.88 -16.20 -13.39
N ILE A 72 -0.67 -16.45 -12.90
CA ILE A 72 0.56 -16.50 -13.73
C ILE A 72 0.46 -17.61 -14.79
N GLU A 73 0.01 -18.80 -14.39
CA GLU A 73 -0.19 -19.94 -15.30
C GLU A 73 -1.20 -19.61 -16.41
N ARG A 74 -2.32 -18.96 -16.07
CA ARG A 74 -3.37 -18.60 -17.05
C ARG A 74 -2.98 -17.49 -18.01
N ARG A 75 -2.13 -16.54 -17.62
CA ARG A 75 -1.79 -15.36 -18.45
C ARG A 75 -0.55 -15.53 -19.33
N HIS A 76 0.02 -16.74 -19.37
CA HIS A 76 1.34 -17.01 -19.91
C HIS A 76 2.37 -16.07 -19.25
N GLY A 77 2.93 -16.55 -18.13
CA GLY A 77 3.99 -15.85 -17.39
C GLY A 77 5.09 -15.30 -18.30
N LEU A 78 5.79 -14.28 -17.77
CA LEU A 78 6.85 -13.53 -18.44
C LEU A 78 7.65 -14.42 -19.41
N ARG A 79 7.59 -14.09 -20.71
CA ARG A 79 8.48 -14.65 -21.72
C ARG A 79 9.85 -14.02 -21.49
N TRP A 80 10.78 -14.81 -20.98
CA TRP A 80 12.20 -14.47 -20.89
C TRP A 80 12.84 -14.44 -22.27
#